data_AF-A0A1G2DCQ9-F1
#
_entry.id   AF-A0A1G2DCQ9-F1
#
_cell.length_a   1.000
_cell.length_b   1.000
_cell.length_c   1.000
_cell.angle_alpha   90.00
_cell.angle_beta   90.00
_cell.angle_gamma   90.00
#
_symmetry.space_group_name_H-M   'P 1'
#
loop_
_entity.id
_entity.type
_entity.pdbx_description
1 polymer ?
#
loop_
_entity_poly.entity_id
_entity_poly.type
_entity_poly.pdbx_seq_one_letter_code
_entity_poly.pdbx_strand_id
1 'polypeptide(L)' 'MATPYKEYRCPTCRKLLFKGLLIDSEVEAKCRGCGELNIFRGEPKEALLCFKENCPNRVGRDKISQ' A
#
# COMPACT_ATOMS: atom_id res chain seq x y z
N MET A 1 -7.15 11.98 13.27
CA MET A 1 -6.74 10.59 12.98
C MET A 1 -5.68 10.65 11.89
N ALA A 2 -4.48 10.13 12.12
CA ALA A 2 -3.43 10.12 11.10
C ALA A 2 -3.81 9.11 10.02
N THR A 3 -3.96 9.55 8.78
CA THR A 3 -4.24 8.67 7.64
C THR A 3 -3.03 7.74 7.45
N PRO A 4 -3.19 6.42 7.39
CA PRO A 4 -2.07 5.51 7.16
C PRO A 4 -1.58 5.70 5.73
N TYR A 5 -0.45 6.39 5.56
CA TYR A 5 0.28 6.46 4.29
C TYR A 5 1.69 5.93 4.47
N LYS A 6 2.20 5.26 3.43
CA LYS A 6 3.58 4.78 3.37
C LYS A 6 4.40 5.71 2.48
N GLU A 7 5.65 5.94 2.85
CA GLU A 7 6.60 6.64 1.98
C GLU A 7 7.31 5.64 1.08
N TYR A 8 7.24 5.86 -0.23
CA TYR A 8 7.93 5.06 -1.22
C TYR A 8 9.16 5.83 -1.70
N ARG A 9 10.33 5.35 -1.30
CA ARG A 9 11.62 5.98 -1.56
C ARG A 9 12.45 5.09 -2.47
N CYS A 10 13.24 5.70 -3.34
CA CYS A 10 14.22 4.97 -4.13
C CYS A 10 15.20 4.24 -3.19
N PRO A 11 15.46 2.93 -3.37
CA PRO A 11 16.35 2.16 -2.51
C PRO A 11 17.81 2.61 -2.67
N THR A 12 18.20 3.06 -3.86
CA THR A 12 19.57 3.50 -4.19
C THR A 12 19.90 4.86 -3.58
N CYS A 13 19.11 5.89 -3.89
CA CYS A 13 19.42 7.28 -3.48
C CYS A 13 18.54 7.82 -2.36
N ARG A 14 17.61 7.01 -1.82
CA ARG A 14 16.69 7.37 -0.73
C ARG A 14 15.75 8.56 -1.00
N LYS A 15 15.76 9.09 -2.22
CA LYS A 15 14.85 10.15 -2.68
C LYS A 15 13.41 9.67 -2.58
N LEU A 16 12.56 10.51 -1.99
CA LEU A 16 11.11 10.29 -1.96
C LEU A 16 10.56 10.33 -3.39
N LEU A 17 9.86 9.26 -3.78
CA LEU A 17 9.21 9.15 -5.08
C LEU A 17 7.74 9.55 -4.94
N PHE A 18 7.03 8.97 -3.98
CA PHE A 18 5.65 9.36 -3.63
C PHE A 18 5.26 8.90 -2.22
N LYS A 19 4.11 9.37 -1.74
CA LYS A 19 3.45 8.90 -0.52
C LYS A 19 2.04 8.44 -0.88
N GLY A 20 1.60 7.35 -0.28
CA GLY A 20 0.25 6.84 -0.52
C GLY A 20 0.00 5.50 0.14
N LEU A 21 -1.17 4.93 -0.16
CA LEU A 21 -1.52 3.57 0.17
C LEU A 21 -1.75 2.83 -1.15
N LEU A 22 -1.00 1.74 -1.35
CA LEU A 22 -1.19 0.85 -2.48
C LEU A 22 -1.95 -0.38 -1.99
N ILE A 23 -3.08 -0.67 -2.62
CA ILE A 23 -3.97 -1.78 -2.29
C ILE A 23 -4.20 -2.57 -3.57
N ASP A 24 -3.89 -3.86 -3.57
CA ASP A 24 -4.02 -4.76 -4.73
C ASP A 24 -3.48 -4.15 -6.04
N SER A 25 -2.41 -3.36 -5.96
CA SER A 25 -1.88 -2.58 -7.07
C SER A 25 -0.36 -2.57 -7.13
N GLU A 26 0.18 -2.20 -8.28
CA GLU A 26 1.62 -2.04 -8.51
C GLU A 26 1.89 -0.67 -9.15
N VAL A 27 2.98 -0.03 -8.76
CA VAL A 27 3.43 1.24 -9.33
C VAL A 27 4.89 1.12 -9.74
N GLU A 28 5.15 1.41 -11.01
CA GLU A 28 6.51 1.59 -11.52
C GLU A 28 6.89 3.08 -11.47
N ALA A 29 8.03 3.38 -10.85
CA ALA A 29 8.52 4.74 -10.69
C ALA A 29 10.02 4.84 -11.02
N LYS A 30 10.33 5.56 -12.09
CA LYS A 30 11.72 5.90 -12.44
C LYS A 30 12.23 7.03 -11.55
N CYS A 31 13.34 6.78 -10.85
CA CYS A 31 13.99 7.80 -10.04
C CYS A 31 14.74 8.80 -10.92
N ARG A 32 14.33 10.07 -10.93
CA ARG A 32 15.06 11.13 -11.65
C ARG A 32 16.43 11.48 -11.05
N GLY A 33 16.76 10.97 -9.86
CA GLY A 33 18.06 11.20 -9.21
C GLY A 33 19.15 10.23 -9.69
N CYS A 34 18.88 8.93 -9.63
CA CYS A 34 19.85 7.89 -9.99
C CYS A 34 19.52 7.15 -11.30
N GLY A 35 18.37 7.40 -11.91
CA GLY A 35 17.92 6.75 -13.14
C GLY A 35 17.23 5.39 -12.94
N GLU A 36 17.36 4.78 -11.76
CA GLU A 36 16.83 3.45 -11.44
C GLU A 36 15.30 3.36 -11.58
N LEU A 37 14.81 2.27 -12.15
CA LEU A 37 13.38 1.95 -12.21
C LEU A 37 12.97 1.14 -10.98
N ASN A 38 11.94 1.60 -10.26
CA ASN A 38 11.52 0.99 -9.00
C ASN A 38 10.11 0.47 -9.14
N ILE A 39 9.87 -0.77 -8.71
CA ILE A 39 8.55 -1.39 -8.71
C ILE A 39 8.08 -1.50 -7.26
N PHE A 40 6.95 -0.88 -6.94
CA PHE A 40 6.34 -0.93 -5.61
C PHE A 40 5.01 -1.66 -5.67
N ARG A 41 4.86 -2.66 -4.81
CA ARG A 41 3.63 -3.44 -4.67
C ARG A 41 2.82 -2.98 -3.46
N GLY A 42 1.51 -2.98 -3.64
CA GLY A 42 0.54 -2.73 -2.60
C GLY A 42 0.35 -3.92 -1.67
N GLU A 43 -0.24 -3.61 -0.53
CA GLU A 43 -0.70 -4.63 0.41
C GLU A 43 -2.01 -5.24 -0.12
N PRO A 44 -2.30 -6.51 0.17
CA PRO A 44 -3.57 -7.11 -0.17
C PRO A 44 -4.72 -6.39 0.54
N LYS A 45 -5.87 -6.19 -0.11
CA LYS A 45 -7.03 -5.52 0.52
C LYS A 45 -7.43 -6.15 1.85
N GLU A 46 -7.27 -7.46 1.99
CA GLU A 46 -7.63 -8.21 3.20
C GLU A 46 -6.79 -7.81 4.41
N ALA A 47 -5.55 -7.34 4.20
CA ALA A 47 -4.69 -6.85 5.28
C ALA A 47 -5.24 -5.57 5.94
N LEU A 48 -6.13 -4.85 5.24
CA LEU A 48 -6.78 -3.64 5.74
C LEU A 48 -8.16 -3.92 6.35
N LEU A 49 -8.63 -5.17 6.31
CA LEU A 49 -9.92 -5.57 6.86
C LEU A 49 -9.76 -6.09 8.28
N CYS A 50 -10.66 -5.66 9.18
CA CYS A 50 -10.68 -6.18 10.53
C CYS A 50 -11.53 -7.45 10.61
N PHE A 51 -10.90 -8.58 10.90
CA PHE A 51 -11.58 -9.87 11.08
C PHE A 51 -11.76 -10.29 12.54
N LYS A 52 -11.35 -9.43 13.50
CA LYS A 52 -11.45 -9.73 14.93
C LYS A 52 -12.92 -9.89 15.34
N GLU A 53 -13.21 -10.92 16.13
CA GLU A 53 -14.54 -11.10 16.73
C GLU A 53 -14.91 -9.88 17.60
N ASN A 54 -16.16 -9.44 17.50
CA ASN A 54 -16.71 -8.25 18.16
C ASN A 54 -16.13 -6.89 17.72
N CYS A 55 -15.46 -6.79 16.57
CA CYS A 55 -15.10 -5.49 16.01
C CYS A 55 -16.35 -4.80 15.39
N PRO A 56 -16.68 -3.56 15.77
CA PRO A 56 -17.85 -2.85 15.23
C PRO A 56 -17.77 -2.60 13.72
N ASN A 57 -16.55 -2.58 13.16
CA ASN A 57 -16.29 -2.38 11.73
C ASN A 57 -15.93 -3.70 11.02
N ARG A 58 -16.25 -4.86 11.60
CA ARG A 58 -15.96 -6.17 11.00
C ARG A 58 -16.72 -6.34 9.69
N VAL A 59 -16.02 -6.72 8.63
CA VAL A 59 -16.62 -7.21 7.39
C VAL A 59 -16.61 -8.74 7.39
N GLY A 60 -17.77 -9.36 7.12
CA GLY A 60 -17.90 -10.80 6.95
C GLY A 60 -17.19 -11.27 5.68
N ARG A 61 -16.50 -12.42 5.73
CA ARG A 61 -15.77 -12.97 4.58
C ARG A 61 -16.69 -13.28 3.39
N ASP A 62 -17.95 -13.55 3.66
CA ASP A 62 -18.98 -13.92 2.67
C ASP A 62 -19.32 -12.78 1.68
N LYS A 63 -18.95 -11.54 2.01
CA LYS A 63 -19.19 -10.35 1.17
C LYS A 63 -18.03 -9.97 0.26
N ILE A 64 -16.91 -10.70 0.29
CA ILE A 64 -15.67 -10.33 -0.41
C ILE A 64 -15.49 -11.10 -1.73
N SER A 65 -16.31 -12.13 -1.98
CA SER A 65 -16.21 -13.06 -3.12
C SER A 65 -17.11 -12.73 -4.32
N GLN A 66 -17.64 -11.51 -4.43
CA GLN A 66 -18.33 -11.01 -5.62
C GLN A 66 -17.47 -10.01 -6.37
#